data_AF-A0A3M7FXH8-F1
#
_entry.id   AF-A0A3M7FXH8-F1
#
_cell.length_a   1.000
_cell.length_b   1.000
_cell.length_c   1.000
_cell.angle_alpha   90.00
_cell.angle_beta   90.00
_cell.angle_gamma   90.00
#
_symmetry.space_group_name_H-M   'P 1'
#
loop_
_entity.id
_entity.type
_entity.pdbx_description
1 polymer ?
#
loop_
_entity_poly.entity_id
_entity_poly.type
_entity_poly.pdbx_seq_one_letter_code
_entity_poly.pdbx_strand_id
1 'polypeptide(L)'
;MAPCDSMDLWVPWFFPFSYFVILYSIVVSFAYFEEEKCVPRDKNKTHHFILPFLASLGLASAFADSSACSGTCVNTHDQSLFRRGSDGTYYRFATGDWTPIFSAPSLTGDWTYLGEVSPSGSSNAKSGHYLDCSVSSLGAWNSAIGVASSPNMDPGTWTDHESTGIESSSGHLYNAIDGNLFITSSDTNLLTFGYFYGDEAGDVYNIEYNATGTRPSEGPFLFEYGDYHYLFWSSWSYCGYNSDRHAPGDGYKVMVCRSSSATGGFVDASGRACTDGGSTLVLGSRGNVYGPGGQSIFNDPSEESVLVYHYVDTTIGYADGAKRLGINKINFSIGWPVV
;
A
#
# COMPACT_ATOMS: atom_id res chain seq x y z
N MET A 1 -37.66 -24.35 28.21
CA MET A 1 -37.21 -23.74 26.94
C MET A 1 -38.13 -22.59 26.61
N ALA A 2 -37.69 -21.42 27.05
CA ALA A 2 -38.10 -20.05 26.77
C ALA A 2 -36.94 -19.18 27.31
N PRO A 3 -36.78 -17.93 26.85
CA PRO A 3 -35.50 -17.34 26.41
C PRO A 3 -34.71 -16.67 27.55
N CYS A 4 -33.45 -16.31 27.28
CA CYS A 4 -32.73 -15.31 28.09
C CYS A 4 -32.58 -14.03 27.28
N ASP A 5 -33.12 -12.98 27.90
CA ASP A 5 -33.32 -11.62 27.40
C ASP A 5 -32.04 -10.82 27.19
N SER A 6 -32.23 -9.78 26.38
CA SER A 6 -31.51 -8.52 26.32
C SER A 6 -30.98 -8.02 27.67
N MET A 7 -29.74 -7.52 27.67
CA MET A 7 -29.33 -6.47 28.60
C MET A 7 -28.84 -5.27 27.80
N ASP A 8 -29.70 -4.26 27.74
CA ASP A 8 -29.31 -2.87 27.51
C ASP A 8 -28.25 -2.47 28.55
N LEU A 9 -27.10 -2.02 28.07
CA LEU A 9 -26.13 -1.28 28.88
C LEU A 9 -26.08 0.14 28.33
N TRP A 10 -26.92 0.99 28.92
CA TRP A 10 -26.66 2.42 28.99
C TRP A 10 -25.36 2.61 29.78
N VAL A 11 -24.29 3.07 29.12
CA VAL A 11 -23.10 3.60 29.78
C VAL A 11 -22.84 5.00 29.20
N PRO A 12 -22.65 6.03 30.05
CA PRO A 12 -22.74 7.42 29.65
C PRO A 12 -21.47 7.87 28.94
N TRP A 13 -21.64 8.84 28.04
CA TRP A 13 -20.60 9.67 27.44
C TRP A 13 -19.55 10.09 28.48
N PHE A 14 -18.36 9.48 28.42
CA PHE A 14 -17.09 10.04 28.89
C PHE A 14 -15.96 9.32 28.17
N PHE A 15 -15.22 10.04 27.32
CA PHE A 15 -13.92 9.60 26.82
C PHE A 15 -12.91 9.63 27.98
N PRO A 16 -12.24 8.51 28.26
CA PRO A 16 -10.81 8.62 28.52
C PRO A 16 -10.02 7.60 27.67
N PHE A 17 -8.93 8.09 27.10
CA PHE A 17 -7.86 7.31 26.49
C PHE A 17 -7.52 6.09 27.37
N SER A 18 -7.62 4.89 26.82
CA SER A 18 -7.10 3.67 27.43
C SER A 18 -6.74 2.67 26.34
N TYR A 19 -5.42 2.55 26.12
CA TYR A 19 -4.69 1.40 25.60
C TYR A 19 -5.49 0.42 24.74
N PHE A 20 -5.54 0.67 23.43
CA PHE A 20 -5.86 -0.37 22.46
C PHE A 20 -4.57 -1.07 22.05
N VAL A 21 -4.58 -2.39 22.14
CA VAL A 21 -3.59 -3.26 21.51
C VAL A 21 -3.81 -3.14 20.00
N ILE A 22 -2.88 -2.51 19.32
CA ILE A 22 -2.95 -2.19 17.89
C ILE A 22 -2.35 -3.38 17.13
N LEU A 23 -3.14 -4.03 16.27
CA LEU A 23 -2.63 -5.02 15.32
C LEU A 23 -3.12 -4.60 13.93
N TYR A 24 -2.13 -4.48 13.04
CA TYR A 24 -2.06 -3.56 11.91
C TYR A 24 -2.34 -4.27 10.57
N SER A 25 -3.11 -3.62 9.70
CA SER A 25 -2.90 -3.61 8.25
C SER A 25 -2.79 -2.14 7.90
N ILE A 26 -1.56 -1.65 7.71
CA ILE A 26 -1.30 -0.29 7.25
C ILE A 26 -0.53 -0.42 5.95
N VAL A 27 -1.18 -0.36 4.79
CA VAL A 27 -0.50 0.30 3.67
C VAL A 27 -0.23 1.73 4.10
N VAL A 28 1.02 1.98 4.38
CA VAL A 28 1.48 3.31 4.70
C VAL A 28 1.58 4.03 3.36
N SER A 29 1.01 5.21 3.23
CA SER A 29 1.23 6.06 2.07
C SER A 29 1.77 7.40 2.52
N PHE A 30 2.68 7.91 1.70
CA PHE A 30 3.51 9.04 2.07
C PHE A 30 3.39 10.15 1.03
N ALA A 31 3.13 11.36 1.50
CA ALA A 31 3.10 12.56 0.66
C ALA A 31 3.94 13.68 1.30
N TYR A 32 4.48 14.58 0.49
CA TYR A 32 5.18 15.77 0.97
C TYR A 32 4.46 17.03 0.46
N PHE A 33 4.20 17.98 1.35
CA PHE A 33 3.55 19.26 1.05
C PHE A 33 4.48 20.44 1.40
N GLU A 34 4.71 21.35 0.44
CA GLU A 34 5.35 22.66 0.66
C GLU A 34 4.29 23.77 0.71
N GLU A 35 4.44 24.77 1.60
CA GLU A 35 3.60 25.98 1.57
C GLU A 35 3.91 26.83 0.32
N GLU A 36 2.91 26.96 -0.55
CA GLU A 36 2.79 27.83 -1.73
C GLU A 36 4.07 28.18 -2.51
N LYS A 37 4.41 27.31 -3.49
CA LYS A 37 4.48 27.70 -4.91
C LYS A 37 4.05 26.51 -5.77
N CYS A 38 2.88 26.59 -6.41
CA CYS A 38 2.56 25.71 -7.53
C CYS A 38 3.63 25.91 -8.62
N VAL A 39 4.59 25.00 -8.71
CA VAL A 39 5.51 24.93 -9.85
C VAL A 39 4.81 24.13 -10.93
N PRO A 40 4.50 24.72 -12.11
CA PRO A 40 3.88 23.98 -13.20
C PRO A 40 4.80 22.81 -13.63
N ARG A 41 4.24 21.60 -13.68
CA ARG A 41 4.91 20.41 -14.24
C ARG A 41 5.20 20.67 -15.72
N ASP A 42 6.47 20.60 -16.12
CA ASP A 42 6.91 20.90 -17.48
C ASP A 42 6.47 19.77 -18.44
N LYS A 43 5.38 19.99 -19.18
CA LYS A 43 4.75 18.99 -20.07
C LYS A 43 5.52 18.71 -21.38
N ASN A 44 6.76 19.20 -21.52
CA ASN A 44 7.48 19.22 -22.80
C ASN A 44 8.52 18.11 -23.02
N LYS A 45 8.53 17.04 -22.21
CA LYS A 45 9.32 15.84 -22.56
C LYS A 45 8.56 14.97 -23.57
N THR A 46 8.76 15.25 -24.85
CA THR A 46 8.30 14.40 -25.95
C THR A 46 9.18 13.16 -26.04
N HIS A 47 8.64 11.99 -25.68
CA HIS A 47 9.27 10.70 -25.95
C HIS A 47 8.87 10.21 -27.34
N HIS A 48 9.84 10.13 -28.25
CA HIS A 48 9.64 9.53 -29.57
C HIS A 48 9.49 8.01 -29.46
N PHE A 49 8.27 7.50 -29.67
CA PHE A 49 8.01 6.07 -29.79
C PHE A 49 8.36 5.56 -31.21
N ILE A 50 9.31 4.64 -31.30
CA ILE A 50 9.53 3.81 -32.47
C ILE A 50 8.79 2.49 -32.22
N LEU A 51 7.75 2.18 -33.01
CA LEU A 51 7.08 0.86 -32.96
C LEU A 51 8.00 -0.24 -33.53
N PRO A 52 8.31 -1.32 -32.79
CA PRO A 52 8.79 -2.54 -33.39
C PRO A 52 7.63 -3.51 -33.66
N PHE A 53 7.82 -4.26 -34.75
CA PHE A 53 7.01 -5.39 -35.21
C PHE A 53 6.77 -6.42 -34.10
N LEU A 54 5.51 -6.88 -33.93
CA LEU A 54 5.16 -8.00 -33.04
C LEU A 54 5.77 -9.31 -33.55
N ALA A 55 6.69 -9.89 -32.77
CA ALA A 55 6.96 -11.32 -32.79
C ALA A 55 6.37 -11.93 -31.52
N SER A 56 5.45 -12.89 -31.68
CA SER A 56 4.88 -13.65 -30.57
C SER A 56 5.93 -14.61 -30.00
N LEU A 57 6.72 -14.14 -29.04
CA LEU A 57 7.46 -15.02 -28.13
C LEU A 57 6.61 -15.24 -26.87
N GLY A 58 6.28 -16.51 -26.60
CA GLY A 58 5.83 -16.90 -25.27
C GLY A 58 6.96 -16.70 -24.28
N LEU A 59 6.97 -15.56 -23.60
CA LEU A 59 7.87 -15.29 -22.48
C LEU A 59 7.27 -15.94 -21.23
N ALA A 60 7.88 -17.02 -20.78
CA ALA A 60 7.81 -17.35 -19.37
C ALA A 60 8.56 -16.22 -18.64
N SER A 61 7.80 -15.25 -18.11
CA SER A 61 8.35 -14.17 -17.29
C SER A 61 8.86 -14.78 -15.98
N ALA A 62 10.17 -14.96 -15.87
CA ALA A 62 10.79 -15.18 -14.58
C ALA A 62 10.91 -13.79 -13.92
N PHE A 63 10.19 -13.56 -12.82
CA PHE A 63 10.33 -12.29 -12.08
C PHE A 63 11.78 -12.14 -11.60
N ALA A 64 12.36 -10.95 -11.72
CA ALA A 64 13.73 -10.71 -11.26
C ALA A 64 13.83 -10.91 -9.75
N ASP A 65 14.96 -11.41 -9.24
CA ASP A 65 15.21 -11.46 -7.80
C ASP A 65 15.19 -10.05 -7.19
N SER A 66 14.76 -9.94 -5.93
CA SER A 66 14.81 -8.64 -5.24
C SER A 66 16.25 -8.16 -5.11
N SER A 67 16.43 -6.84 -5.14
CA SER A 67 17.70 -6.20 -4.80
C SER A 67 18.19 -6.70 -3.44
N ALA A 68 19.51 -6.82 -3.30
CA ALA A 68 20.12 -7.19 -2.02
C ALA A 68 19.66 -6.23 -0.91
N CYS A 69 19.42 -6.77 0.28
CA CYS A 69 19.03 -5.99 1.44
C CYS A 69 20.00 -6.25 2.60
N SER A 70 20.58 -5.20 3.15
CA SER A 70 21.48 -5.23 4.31
C SER A 70 20.93 -4.45 5.50
N GLY A 71 21.38 -4.81 6.71
CA GLY A 71 20.86 -4.27 7.97
C GLY A 71 19.57 -4.95 8.43
N THR A 72 18.67 -4.18 9.02
CA THR A 72 17.36 -4.64 9.51
C THR A 72 16.36 -4.72 8.36
N CYS A 73 16.39 -5.85 7.65
CA CYS A 73 15.46 -6.18 6.55
C CYS A 73 14.30 -7.10 6.96
N VAL A 74 14.11 -7.26 8.28
CA VAL A 74 13.03 -8.04 8.93
C VAL A 74 12.02 -7.10 9.57
N ASN A 75 10.98 -7.67 10.21
CA ASN A 75 9.89 -6.91 10.84
C ASN A 75 9.32 -5.88 9.85
N THR A 76 8.99 -6.35 8.65
CA THR A 76 8.38 -5.54 7.60
C THR A 76 7.10 -6.18 7.15
N HIS A 77 6.07 -5.36 7.06
CA HIS A 77 4.75 -5.70 6.59
C HIS A 77 4.15 -4.38 6.08
N ASP A 78 3.49 -4.43 4.92
CA ASP A 78 2.83 -3.29 4.26
C ASP A 78 3.65 -1.99 4.24
N GLN A 79 4.91 -2.10 3.84
CA GLN A 79 5.84 -1.00 3.94
C GLN A 79 5.62 0.11 2.91
N SER A 80 5.88 1.34 3.33
CA SER A 80 6.09 2.48 2.46
C SER A 80 7.54 2.89 2.43
N LEU A 81 7.93 3.57 1.35
CA LEU A 81 9.28 4.06 1.14
C LEU A 81 9.23 5.52 0.72
N PHE A 82 10.09 6.33 1.33
CA PHE A 82 10.32 7.71 0.93
C PHE A 82 11.79 8.07 1.00
N ARG A 83 12.21 9.07 0.22
CA ARG A 83 13.57 9.61 0.28
C ARG A 83 13.50 11.08 0.69
N ARG A 84 14.11 11.41 1.82
CA ARG A 84 14.16 12.78 2.32
C ARG A 84 14.95 13.66 1.35
N GLY A 85 14.37 14.76 0.90
CA GLY A 85 15.01 15.65 -0.07
C GLY A 85 16.24 16.38 0.47
N SER A 86 16.25 16.71 1.77
CA SER A 86 17.30 17.54 2.39
C SER A 86 18.66 16.86 2.53
N ASP A 87 18.69 15.55 2.75
CA ASP A 87 19.92 14.79 2.97
C ASP A 87 20.02 13.52 2.11
N GLY A 88 18.95 13.16 1.40
CA GLY A 88 18.90 11.99 0.53
C GLY A 88 18.74 10.66 1.25
N THR A 89 18.48 10.67 2.55
CA THR A 89 18.27 9.47 3.37
C THR A 89 16.96 8.80 2.98
N TYR A 90 16.99 7.48 2.85
CA TYR A 90 15.79 6.67 2.64
C TYR A 90 15.15 6.36 3.98
N TYR A 91 13.82 6.46 4.03
CA TYR A 91 12.97 6.09 5.14
C TYR A 91 11.99 5.02 4.67
N ARG A 92 11.84 3.96 5.46
CA ARG A 92 10.72 3.04 5.31
C ARG A 92 9.91 2.99 6.59
N PHE A 93 8.61 2.89 6.42
CA PHE A 93 7.64 2.73 7.49
C PHE A 93 6.96 1.38 7.30
N ALA A 94 6.68 0.67 8.38
CA ALA A 94 6.06 -0.64 8.31
C ALA A 94 4.91 -0.76 9.31
N THR A 95 4.03 -1.72 9.05
CA THR A 95 3.06 -2.23 10.01
C THR A 95 3.78 -2.81 11.24
N GLY A 96 3.34 -2.43 12.43
CA GLY A 96 3.92 -2.81 13.72
C GLY A 96 3.67 -1.75 14.79
N ASP A 97 4.01 -2.03 16.06
CA ASP A 97 3.71 -1.13 17.18
C ASP A 97 4.12 0.33 16.92
N TRP A 98 3.12 1.22 16.92
CA TRP A 98 3.18 2.65 16.64
C TRP A 98 3.88 3.03 15.31
N THR A 99 3.80 2.16 14.31
CA THR A 99 4.42 2.29 12.97
C THR A 99 5.94 2.44 13.06
N PRO A 100 6.71 1.34 13.06
CA PRO A 100 8.16 1.33 13.00
C PRO A 100 8.75 2.18 11.88
N ILE A 101 9.77 2.98 12.22
CA ILE A 101 10.57 3.80 11.32
C ILE A 101 11.94 3.14 11.14
N PHE A 102 12.36 2.99 9.89
CA PHE A 102 13.71 2.58 9.56
C PHE A 102 14.31 3.55 8.55
N SER A 103 15.64 3.71 8.57
CA SER A 103 16.36 4.49 7.57
C SER A 103 17.54 3.75 6.96
N ALA A 104 17.95 4.19 5.78
CA ALA A 104 19.14 3.68 5.09
C ALA A 104 19.79 4.76 4.21
N PRO A 105 21.10 4.66 3.95
CA PRO A 105 21.77 5.52 2.97
C PRO A 105 21.46 5.14 1.52
N SER A 106 20.94 3.92 1.27
CA SER A 106 20.58 3.44 -0.07
C SER A 106 19.38 2.48 0.00
N LEU A 107 18.74 2.23 -1.14
CA LEU A 107 17.65 1.24 -1.25
C LEU A 107 18.07 -0.16 -0.78
N THR A 108 19.32 -0.54 -1.01
CA THR A 108 19.86 -1.84 -0.60
C THR A 108 20.24 -1.91 0.89
N GLY A 109 20.13 -0.81 1.64
CA GLY A 109 20.56 -0.70 3.03
C GLY A 109 21.79 0.22 3.22
N ASP A 110 22.46 0.22 4.37
CA ASP A 110 22.21 -0.57 5.59
C ASP A 110 20.98 -0.07 6.38
N TRP A 111 19.87 -0.82 6.33
CA TRP A 111 18.64 -0.44 7.01
C TRP A 111 18.80 -0.49 8.53
N THR A 112 18.40 0.59 9.22
CA THR A 112 18.53 0.73 10.66
C THR A 112 17.18 1.10 11.27
N TYR A 113 16.79 0.44 12.36
CA TYR A 113 15.60 0.80 13.13
C TYR A 113 15.85 2.09 13.91
N LEU A 114 14.95 3.06 13.81
CA LEU A 114 15.08 4.36 14.48
C LEU A 114 14.14 4.52 15.68
N GLY A 115 13.03 3.79 15.71
CA GLY A 115 11.95 3.97 16.67
C GLY A 115 10.60 3.93 15.95
N GLU A 116 9.59 4.53 16.57
CA GLU A 116 8.21 4.51 16.10
C GLU A 116 7.72 5.91 15.68
N VAL A 117 6.67 5.98 14.86
CA VAL A 117 5.98 7.24 14.53
C VAL A 117 5.39 7.86 15.79
N SER A 118 4.67 7.06 16.60
CA SER A 118 4.07 7.44 17.90
C SER A 118 3.67 8.93 17.98
N PRO A 119 2.70 9.37 17.17
CA PRO A 119 2.40 10.78 17.01
C PRO A 119 1.82 11.36 18.31
N SER A 120 2.10 12.63 18.59
CA SER A 120 1.60 13.30 19.79
C SER A 120 1.18 14.74 19.52
N GLY A 121 0.14 15.19 20.23
CA GLY A 121 -0.45 16.52 20.07
C GLY A 121 -1.31 16.64 18.81
N SER A 122 -2.13 17.69 18.76
CA SER A 122 -2.89 18.10 17.58
C SER A 122 -2.38 19.48 17.14
N SER A 123 -1.95 19.61 15.88
CA SER A 123 -1.51 20.89 15.32
C SER A 123 -1.90 21.01 13.86
N ASN A 124 -2.27 22.21 13.41
CA ASN A 124 -2.62 22.47 12.00
C ASN A 124 -1.36 22.64 11.13
N ALA A 125 -0.37 21.75 11.23
CA ALA A 125 0.80 21.80 10.35
C ALA A 125 0.34 21.66 8.89
N LYS A 126 0.68 22.67 8.06
CA LYS A 126 0.29 22.74 6.64
C LYS A 126 1.39 22.30 5.68
N SER A 127 2.61 22.14 6.17
CA SER A 127 3.79 21.77 5.40
C SER A 127 4.57 20.67 6.11
N GLY A 128 5.03 19.68 5.36
CA GLY A 128 5.77 18.56 5.91
C GLY A 128 5.49 17.27 5.18
N HIS A 129 5.96 16.20 5.80
CA HIS A 129 5.80 14.82 5.36
C HIS A 129 4.55 14.25 6.01
N TYR A 130 3.64 13.68 5.23
CA TYR A 130 2.38 13.12 5.70
C TYR A 130 2.40 11.61 5.58
N LEU A 131 1.75 10.96 6.54
CA LEU A 131 1.67 9.52 6.68
C LEU A 131 0.22 9.14 6.97
N ASP A 132 -0.40 8.41 6.06
CA ASP A 132 -1.71 7.81 6.33
C ASP A 132 -1.49 6.55 7.18
N CYS A 133 -2.26 6.43 8.25
CA CYS A 133 -2.17 5.33 9.21
C CYS A 133 -3.54 4.72 9.44
N SER A 134 -3.65 3.40 9.29
CA SER A 134 -4.88 2.68 9.59
C SER A 134 -4.91 2.26 11.05
N VAL A 135 -6.03 2.52 11.72
CA VAL A 135 -6.33 2.06 13.07
C VAL A 135 -7.44 1.03 12.95
N SER A 136 -7.13 -0.22 13.28
CA SER A 136 -8.06 -1.35 13.18
C SER A 136 -7.73 -2.44 14.21
N SER A 137 -8.48 -3.53 14.19
CA SER A 137 -8.21 -4.76 14.92
C SER A 137 -8.40 -5.95 13.97
N LEU A 138 -7.56 -6.98 14.09
CA LEU A 138 -7.61 -8.14 13.19
C LEU A 138 -9.02 -8.75 13.11
N GLY A 139 -9.57 -8.82 11.90
CA GLY A 139 -10.91 -9.35 11.63
C GLY A 139 -12.07 -8.45 12.07
N ALA A 140 -11.80 -7.23 12.52
CA ALA A 140 -12.80 -6.22 12.84
C ALA A 140 -13.08 -5.32 11.63
N TRP A 141 -14.31 -4.81 11.59
CA TRP A 141 -14.78 -3.85 10.60
C TRP A 141 -14.79 -2.41 11.12
N ASN A 142 -14.51 -2.24 12.42
CA ASN A 142 -14.43 -0.93 13.05
C ASN A 142 -13.02 -0.40 12.83
N SER A 143 -12.85 0.41 11.79
CA SER A 143 -11.55 0.88 11.33
C SER A 143 -11.65 2.35 10.95
N ALA A 144 -10.52 3.04 11.04
CA ALA A 144 -10.39 4.42 10.59
C ALA A 144 -9.03 4.63 9.95
N ILE A 145 -8.97 5.52 8.98
CA ILE A 145 -7.71 6.01 8.42
C ILE A 145 -7.45 7.38 9.03
N GLY A 146 -6.40 7.47 9.83
CA GLY A 146 -5.88 8.73 10.36
C GLY A 146 -4.69 9.24 9.56
N VAL A 147 -4.27 10.47 9.84
CA VAL A 147 -3.10 11.08 9.20
C VAL A 147 -2.19 11.73 10.21
N ALA A 148 -0.88 11.48 10.08
CA ALA A 148 0.16 12.11 10.88
C ALA A 148 1.10 12.90 9.98
N SER A 149 1.69 13.98 10.50
CA SER A 149 2.71 14.74 9.78
C SER A 149 4.01 14.90 10.56
N SER A 150 5.14 14.96 9.87
CA SER A 150 6.44 15.29 10.46
C SER A 150 7.24 16.27 9.60
N PRO A 151 8.00 17.20 10.22
CA PRO A 151 8.90 18.08 9.47
C PRO A 151 10.08 17.32 8.84
N ASN A 152 10.50 16.18 9.39
CA ASN A 152 11.69 15.48 8.93
C ASN A 152 11.53 13.96 8.78
N MET A 153 10.52 13.31 9.37
CA MET A 153 10.32 11.85 9.51
C MET A 153 11.06 11.17 10.67
N ASP A 154 11.76 11.91 11.53
CA ASP A 154 12.47 11.30 12.65
C ASP A 154 11.51 10.97 13.82
N PRO A 155 11.80 9.93 14.63
CA PRO A 155 11.02 9.63 15.83
C PRO A 155 10.82 10.86 16.74
N GLY A 156 9.63 10.99 17.31
CA GLY A 156 9.29 12.10 18.23
C GLY A 156 8.99 13.44 17.56
N THR A 157 8.91 13.49 16.23
CA THR A 157 8.57 14.72 15.47
C THR A 157 7.19 14.66 14.82
N TRP A 158 6.48 13.54 14.98
CA TRP A 158 5.18 13.30 14.37
C TRP A 158 4.05 13.95 15.17
N THR A 159 3.22 14.70 14.46
CA THR A 159 1.99 15.30 14.97
C THR A 159 0.79 14.55 14.41
N ASP A 160 -0.17 14.24 15.28
CA ASP A 160 -1.43 13.61 14.91
C ASP A 160 -2.40 14.67 14.36
N HIS A 161 -3.11 14.33 13.29
CA HIS A 161 -4.19 15.14 12.71
C HIS A 161 -5.53 14.43 12.75
N GLU A 162 -5.64 13.38 13.57
CA GLU A 162 -6.86 12.62 13.78
C GLU A 162 -7.30 11.87 12.50
N SER A 163 -8.59 11.52 12.46
CA SER A 163 -9.22 10.79 11.36
C SER A 163 -9.30 11.65 10.09
N THR A 164 -9.03 11.04 8.95
CA THR A 164 -9.33 11.60 7.62
C THR A 164 -10.83 11.75 7.36
N GLY A 165 -11.68 11.20 8.23
CA GLY A 165 -13.12 11.06 8.03
C GLY A 165 -13.52 9.78 7.29
N ILE A 166 -12.56 8.98 6.85
CA ILE A 166 -12.79 7.67 6.23
C ILE A 166 -12.75 6.61 7.33
N GLU A 167 -13.93 6.10 7.66
CA GLU A 167 -14.16 5.18 8.76
C GLU A 167 -15.13 4.07 8.32
N SER A 168 -14.94 2.87 8.84
CA SER A 168 -15.84 1.75 8.64
C SER A 168 -16.32 1.20 9.98
N SER A 169 -17.43 0.48 9.95
CA SER A 169 -18.04 -0.17 11.11
C SER A 169 -18.83 -1.40 10.65
N SER A 170 -19.33 -2.20 11.60
CA SER A 170 -20.15 -3.38 11.28
C SER A 170 -21.43 -2.97 10.54
N GLY A 171 -21.44 -3.13 9.22
CA GLY A 171 -22.55 -2.72 8.35
C GLY A 171 -22.10 -2.07 7.04
N HIS A 172 -20.88 -1.52 7.00
CA HIS A 172 -20.24 -1.10 5.76
C HIS A 172 -19.82 -2.31 4.92
N LEU A 173 -19.84 -2.16 3.60
CA LEU A 173 -19.34 -3.18 2.66
C LEU A 173 -17.83 -3.06 2.42
N TYR A 174 -17.18 -2.11 3.09
CA TYR A 174 -15.74 -1.90 3.07
C TYR A 174 -15.13 -1.87 4.46
N ASN A 175 -13.82 -2.11 4.49
CA ASN A 175 -12.98 -1.88 5.65
C ASN A 175 -12.06 -0.68 5.40
N ALA A 176 -12.10 0.34 6.26
CA ALA A 176 -11.30 1.56 6.15
C ALA A 176 -9.86 1.33 6.65
N ILE A 177 -9.09 0.58 5.88
CA ILE A 177 -7.67 0.25 6.11
C ILE A 177 -6.85 0.48 4.83
N ASP A 178 -5.54 0.33 4.89
CA ASP A 178 -4.66 0.32 3.71
C ASP A 178 -4.77 1.57 2.82
N GLY A 179 -4.68 2.74 3.45
CA GLY A 179 -4.81 4.02 2.75
C GLY A 179 -3.65 4.31 1.78
N ASN A 180 -4.01 4.78 0.59
CA ASN A 180 -3.09 5.36 -0.37
C ASN A 180 -3.55 6.72 -0.89
N LEU A 181 -2.90 7.77 -0.40
CA LEU A 181 -3.10 9.15 -0.83
C LEU A 181 -2.40 9.41 -2.16
N PHE A 182 -3.21 9.69 -3.17
CA PHE A 182 -2.79 10.15 -4.47
C PHE A 182 -3.00 11.67 -4.58
N ILE A 183 -1.89 12.39 -4.64
CA ILE A 183 -1.90 13.85 -4.82
C ILE A 183 -2.19 14.16 -6.28
N THR A 184 -3.28 14.88 -6.52
CA THR A 184 -3.67 15.29 -7.88
C THR A 184 -3.12 16.67 -8.20
N SER A 185 -3.23 17.09 -9.46
CA SER A 185 -2.95 18.47 -9.85
C SER A 185 -4.09 19.46 -9.53
N SER A 186 -5.21 18.97 -9.00
CA SER A 186 -6.34 19.81 -8.56
C SER A 186 -6.33 19.98 -7.04
N ASP A 187 -7.23 20.81 -6.52
CA ASP A 187 -7.41 20.99 -5.07
C ASP A 187 -8.10 19.79 -4.40
N THR A 188 -8.20 18.65 -5.07
CA THR A 188 -8.89 17.44 -4.57
C THR A 188 -7.95 16.24 -4.69
N ASN A 189 -7.40 15.81 -3.56
CA ASN A 189 -6.64 14.57 -3.48
C ASN A 189 -7.57 13.36 -3.47
N LEU A 190 -7.06 12.21 -3.87
CA LEU A 190 -7.79 10.95 -3.85
C LEU A 190 -7.18 10.03 -2.80
N LEU A 191 -8.02 9.31 -2.08
CA LEU A 191 -7.59 8.21 -1.23
C LEU A 191 -8.13 6.90 -1.82
N THR A 192 -7.24 6.00 -2.20
CA THR A 192 -7.61 4.60 -2.46
C THR A 192 -7.38 3.81 -1.17
N PHE A 193 -8.28 2.90 -0.82
CA PHE A 193 -8.18 2.20 0.45
C PHE A 193 -8.95 0.89 0.44
N GLY A 194 -8.59 0.06 1.40
CA GLY A 194 -9.50 -0.89 2.00
C GLY A 194 -9.52 -2.28 1.40
N TYR A 195 -10.52 -2.99 1.88
CA TYR A 195 -10.90 -4.35 1.55
C TYR A 195 -12.42 -4.37 1.39
N PHE A 196 -12.94 -4.82 0.25
CA PHE A 196 -14.33 -4.57 -0.15
C PHE A 196 -15.10 -5.87 -0.43
N TYR A 197 -16.38 -5.93 0.00
CA TYR A 197 -17.32 -7.01 -0.28
C TYR A 197 -18.66 -6.47 -0.79
N GLY A 198 -18.69 -6.08 -2.06
CA GLY A 198 -19.91 -5.67 -2.76
C GLY A 198 -19.80 -4.27 -3.32
N ASP A 199 -20.88 -3.78 -3.92
CA ASP A 199 -20.91 -2.45 -4.54
C ASP A 199 -21.49 -1.43 -3.55
N GLU A 200 -20.73 -0.38 -3.23
CA GLU A 200 -21.29 0.84 -2.62
C GLU A 200 -21.42 1.97 -3.63
N ALA A 201 -22.31 2.91 -3.31
CA ALA A 201 -22.62 4.08 -4.11
C ALA A 201 -22.46 5.34 -3.26
N GLY A 202 -21.86 6.39 -3.84
CA GLY A 202 -21.61 7.67 -3.19
C GLY A 202 -20.20 8.16 -3.51
N ASP A 203 -19.60 8.90 -2.57
CA ASP A 203 -18.22 9.37 -2.68
C ASP A 203 -17.19 8.23 -2.49
N VAL A 204 -17.63 7.08 -1.97
CA VAL A 204 -16.88 5.83 -1.88
C VAL A 204 -17.48 4.82 -2.86
N TYR A 205 -16.64 4.24 -3.72
CA TYR A 205 -17.05 3.28 -4.74
C TYR A 205 -15.88 2.39 -5.17
N ASN A 206 -16.17 1.24 -5.79
CA ASN A 206 -15.17 0.30 -6.26
C ASN A 206 -14.48 0.77 -7.56
N ILE A 207 -13.16 0.68 -7.57
CA ILE A 207 -12.32 0.80 -8.78
C ILE A 207 -11.63 -0.53 -9.17
N GLU A 208 -11.68 -1.51 -8.26
CA GLU A 208 -11.38 -2.93 -8.45
C GLU A 208 -12.46 -3.73 -7.72
N TYR A 209 -12.95 -4.80 -8.33
CA TYR A 209 -13.91 -5.69 -7.69
C TYR A 209 -13.95 -7.04 -8.40
N ASN A 210 -13.98 -8.11 -7.62
CA ASN A 210 -14.09 -9.46 -8.14
C ASN A 210 -15.14 -10.28 -7.38
N ALA A 211 -16.32 -10.41 -7.98
CA ALA A 211 -17.43 -11.19 -7.42
C ALA A 211 -17.24 -12.73 -7.51
N THR A 212 -16.14 -13.23 -8.10
CA THR A 212 -15.96 -14.66 -8.36
C THR A 212 -15.17 -15.37 -7.25
N GLY A 213 -15.86 -16.25 -6.52
CA GLY A 213 -15.23 -17.05 -5.45
C GLY A 213 -14.71 -16.18 -4.30
N THR A 214 -13.83 -16.75 -3.47
CA THR A 214 -13.09 -16.00 -2.45
C THR A 214 -11.84 -15.41 -3.09
N ARG A 215 -11.96 -14.19 -3.62
CA ARG A 215 -10.84 -13.42 -4.16
C ARG A 215 -10.65 -12.13 -3.38
N PRO A 216 -10.12 -12.24 -2.15
CA PRO A 216 -9.70 -11.08 -1.40
C PRO A 216 -8.72 -10.21 -2.21
N SER A 217 -8.91 -8.90 -2.11
CA SER A 217 -8.07 -7.85 -2.68
C SER A 217 -7.87 -6.78 -1.60
N GLU A 218 -6.62 -6.49 -1.23
CA GLU A 218 -6.26 -5.48 -0.21
C GLU A 218 -5.04 -4.68 -0.66
N GLY A 219 -4.65 -3.69 0.15
CA GLY A 219 -3.45 -2.91 -0.09
C GLY A 219 -3.42 -2.18 -1.44
N PRO A 220 -4.44 -1.36 -1.77
CA PRO A 220 -4.44 -0.62 -3.01
C PRO A 220 -3.32 0.43 -3.04
N PHE A 221 -2.71 0.60 -4.22
CA PHE A 221 -1.72 1.64 -4.45
C PHE A 221 -1.92 2.24 -5.84
N LEU A 222 -2.36 3.51 -5.89
CA LEU A 222 -2.57 4.26 -7.11
C LEU A 222 -1.30 5.01 -7.50
N PHE A 223 -0.84 4.78 -8.72
CA PHE A 223 0.44 5.32 -9.21
C PHE A 223 0.31 5.89 -10.62
N GLU A 224 0.71 7.14 -10.83
CA GLU A 224 0.73 7.77 -12.15
C GLU A 224 2.07 7.53 -12.85
N TYR A 225 2.03 7.02 -14.07
CA TYR A 225 3.20 6.89 -14.93
C TYR A 225 2.85 7.17 -16.40
N GLY A 226 3.49 8.18 -16.97
CA GLY A 226 3.16 8.66 -18.32
C GLY A 226 1.72 9.17 -18.39
N ASP A 227 0.96 8.69 -19.38
CA ASP A 227 -0.44 9.09 -19.59
C ASP A 227 -1.46 8.19 -18.84
N TYR A 228 -0.99 7.30 -17.96
CA TYR A 228 -1.82 6.32 -17.28
C TYR A 228 -1.69 6.39 -15.76
N HIS A 229 -2.78 6.04 -15.10
CA HIS A 229 -2.86 5.69 -13.70
C HIS A 229 -2.89 4.17 -13.58
N TYR A 230 -2.05 3.61 -12.73
CA TYR A 230 -1.95 2.19 -12.46
C TYR A 230 -2.46 1.94 -11.04
N LEU A 231 -3.49 1.09 -10.93
CA LEU A 231 -4.00 0.62 -9.65
C LEU A 231 -3.37 -0.73 -9.36
N PHE A 232 -2.51 -0.78 -8.35
CA PHE A 232 -1.92 -2.00 -7.83
C PHE A 232 -2.70 -2.47 -6.61
N TRP A 233 -2.78 -3.77 -6.39
CA TRP A 233 -3.33 -4.35 -5.16
C TRP A 233 -2.72 -5.72 -4.91
N SER A 234 -2.81 -6.19 -3.68
CA SER A 234 -2.48 -7.55 -3.32
C SER A 234 -3.72 -8.43 -3.34
N SER A 235 -3.62 -9.61 -3.97
CA SER A 235 -4.70 -10.58 -4.06
C SER A 235 -4.26 -11.97 -3.60
N TRP A 236 -5.17 -12.74 -3.01
CA TRP A 236 -4.91 -14.13 -2.65
C TRP A 236 -6.17 -15.01 -2.79
N SER A 237 -6.01 -16.32 -2.63
CA SER A 237 -7.13 -17.27 -2.68
C SER A 237 -7.47 -17.92 -1.34
N TYR A 238 -6.52 -17.96 -0.40
CA TYR A 238 -6.69 -18.54 0.94
C TYR A 238 -5.92 -17.77 2.03
N CYS A 239 -6.48 -17.66 3.23
CA CYS A 239 -5.86 -16.91 4.34
C CYS A 239 -4.69 -17.69 4.96
N GLY A 240 -3.55 -17.00 5.13
CA GLY A 240 -2.44 -17.45 5.97
C GLY A 240 -1.24 -18.03 5.21
N TYR A 241 -0.06 -17.82 5.78
CA TYR A 241 1.20 -18.42 5.32
C TYR A 241 1.42 -19.74 6.05
N ASN A 242 1.42 -20.86 5.33
CA ASN A 242 1.75 -22.18 5.88
C ASN A 242 2.79 -22.90 5.02
N SER A 243 3.35 -23.99 5.56
CA SER A 243 4.35 -24.83 4.89
C SER A 243 3.78 -25.61 3.69
N ASP A 244 2.46 -25.80 3.66
CA ASP A 244 1.73 -26.48 2.58
C ASP A 244 1.43 -25.48 1.45
N ARG A 245 2.52 -24.88 0.94
CA ARG A 245 2.55 -23.83 -0.08
C ARG A 245 1.40 -24.00 -1.06
N HIS A 246 0.60 -22.95 -1.20
CA HIS A 246 -0.40 -22.92 -2.26
C HIS A 246 0.26 -23.06 -3.63
N ALA A 247 -0.50 -23.58 -4.61
CA ALA A 247 0.00 -23.70 -5.97
C ALA A 247 0.59 -22.35 -6.44
N PRO A 248 1.67 -22.36 -7.23
CA PRO A 248 2.23 -21.12 -7.77
C PRO A 248 1.14 -20.30 -8.49
N GLY A 249 0.73 -19.17 -7.90
CA GLY A 249 -0.37 -18.33 -8.38
C GLY A 249 -1.53 -18.12 -7.39
N ASP A 250 -1.70 -19.00 -6.41
CA ASP A 250 -2.82 -18.94 -5.44
C ASP A 250 -2.46 -18.23 -4.12
N GLY A 251 -1.16 -18.10 -3.83
CA GLY A 251 -0.67 -17.29 -2.72
C GLY A 251 -0.87 -15.79 -2.93
N TYR A 252 -0.54 -15.03 -1.89
CA TYR A 252 -0.47 -13.57 -1.93
C TYR A 252 0.40 -13.09 -3.10
N LYS A 253 -0.06 -12.11 -3.86
CA LYS A 253 0.56 -11.65 -5.11
C LYS A 253 0.13 -10.24 -5.43
N VAL A 254 0.96 -9.53 -6.18
CA VAL A 254 0.66 -8.17 -6.67
C VAL A 254 0.00 -8.26 -8.05
N MET A 255 -1.13 -7.61 -8.18
CA MET A 255 -1.91 -7.46 -9.40
C MET A 255 -1.97 -5.99 -9.83
N VAL A 256 -2.30 -5.73 -11.09
CA VAL A 256 -2.46 -4.37 -11.63
C VAL A 256 -3.52 -4.26 -12.71
N CYS A 257 -4.15 -3.08 -12.77
CA CYS A 257 -4.89 -2.54 -13.89
C CYS A 257 -4.43 -1.11 -14.17
N ARG A 258 -4.77 -0.57 -15.34
CA ARG A 258 -4.49 0.83 -15.66
C ARG A 258 -5.70 1.54 -16.28
N SER A 259 -5.74 2.86 -16.14
CA SER A 259 -6.73 3.76 -16.73
C SER A 259 -6.11 5.09 -17.14
N SER A 260 -6.70 5.79 -18.10
CA SER A 260 -6.36 7.21 -18.36
C SER A 260 -6.95 8.17 -17.31
N SER A 261 -7.80 7.68 -16.41
CA SER A 261 -8.36 8.43 -15.28
C SER A 261 -7.94 7.81 -13.96
N ALA A 262 -7.65 8.64 -12.95
CA ALA A 262 -7.35 8.19 -11.59
C ALA A 262 -8.57 7.56 -10.88
N THR A 263 -9.78 7.86 -11.34
CA THR A 263 -11.04 7.58 -10.63
C THR A 263 -11.84 6.41 -11.19
N GLY A 264 -11.37 5.71 -12.22
CA GLY A 264 -12.13 4.59 -12.76
C GLY A 264 -11.77 4.24 -14.20
N GLY A 265 -12.49 3.26 -14.76
CA GLY A 265 -12.21 2.75 -16.10
C GLY A 265 -10.93 1.89 -16.17
N PHE A 266 -10.50 1.36 -15.03
CA PHE A 266 -9.33 0.49 -14.95
C PHE A 266 -9.60 -0.83 -15.69
N VAL A 267 -8.65 -1.20 -16.56
CA VAL A 267 -8.67 -2.47 -17.28
C VAL A 267 -7.35 -3.20 -17.09
N ASP A 268 -7.34 -4.51 -17.28
CA ASP A 268 -6.13 -5.34 -17.32
C ASP A 268 -5.46 -5.37 -18.71
N ALA A 269 -4.36 -6.12 -18.86
CA ALA A 269 -3.61 -6.24 -20.11
C ALA A 269 -4.39 -6.90 -21.24
N SER A 270 -5.45 -7.65 -20.94
CA SER A 270 -6.36 -8.23 -21.91
C SER A 270 -7.54 -7.32 -22.26
N GLY A 271 -7.67 -6.18 -21.57
CA GLY A 271 -8.78 -5.22 -21.73
C GLY A 271 -10.01 -5.54 -20.90
N ARG A 272 -9.95 -6.50 -19.97
CA ARG A 272 -11.06 -6.79 -19.07
C ARG A 272 -11.13 -5.74 -17.97
N ALA A 273 -12.33 -5.27 -17.65
CA ALA A 273 -12.53 -4.29 -16.59
C ALA A 273 -12.12 -4.85 -15.22
N CYS A 274 -11.42 -4.04 -14.43
CA CYS A 274 -10.96 -4.40 -13.10
C CYS A 274 -12.12 -4.59 -12.11
N THR A 275 -13.24 -3.91 -12.35
CA THR A 275 -14.51 -4.10 -11.61
C THR A 275 -15.31 -5.33 -12.05
N ASP A 276 -14.85 -6.03 -13.10
CA ASP A 276 -15.37 -7.33 -13.54
C ASP A 276 -14.29 -8.42 -13.40
N GLY A 277 -13.38 -8.28 -12.41
CA GLY A 277 -12.34 -9.26 -12.12
C GLY A 277 -11.18 -9.32 -13.13
N GLY A 278 -11.02 -8.32 -13.99
CA GLY A 278 -9.80 -8.13 -14.79
C GLY A 278 -8.59 -7.89 -13.90
N SER A 279 -7.47 -8.55 -14.17
CA SER A 279 -6.26 -8.41 -13.37
C SER A 279 -5.01 -8.88 -14.11
N THR A 280 -3.94 -8.08 -14.08
CA THR A 280 -2.64 -8.45 -14.65
C THR A 280 -1.67 -8.79 -13.53
N LEU A 281 -1.04 -9.97 -13.58
CA LEU A 281 -0.05 -10.38 -12.57
C LEU A 281 1.25 -9.55 -12.72
N VAL A 282 1.68 -8.92 -11.63
CA VAL A 282 2.94 -8.15 -11.56
C VAL A 282 4.02 -8.95 -10.84
N LEU A 283 3.67 -9.54 -9.69
CA LEU A 283 4.63 -10.24 -8.84
C LEU A 283 3.96 -11.39 -8.11
N GLY A 284 4.53 -12.59 -8.24
CA GLY A 284 4.05 -13.79 -7.56
C GLY A 284 5.17 -14.58 -6.90
N SER A 285 4.78 -15.66 -6.20
CA SER A 285 5.72 -16.55 -5.53
C SER A 285 6.70 -17.21 -6.50
N ARG A 286 7.99 -17.25 -6.15
CA ARG A 286 9.08 -17.88 -6.93
C ARG A 286 10.20 -18.32 -5.99
N GLY A 287 10.86 -19.44 -6.27
CA GLY A 287 11.99 -19.90 -5.45
C GLY A 287 11.63 -19.94 -3.94
N ASN A 288 12.40 -19.21 -3.13
CA ASN A 288 12.18 -18.98 -1.70
C ASN A 288 11.32 -17.75 -1.38
N VAL A 289 10.97 -16.91 -2.36
CA VAL A 289 10.05 -15.78 -2.19
C VAL A 289 8.62 -16.31 -2.22
N TYR A 290 7.97 -16.33 -1.06
CA TYR A 290 6.59 -16.78 -0.91
C TYR A 290 5.67 -15.63 -0.49
N GLY A 291 4.56 -15.51 -1.23
CA GLY A 291 3.54 -14.47 -1.07
C GLY A 291 4.07 -13.02 -1.04
N PRO A 292 4.71 -12.53 -2.12
CA PRO A 292 5.08 -11.12 -2.16
C PRO A 292 3.85 -10.21 -2.33
N GLY A 293 3.74 -9.15 -1.53
CA GLY A 293 2.66 -8.17 -1.62
C GLY A 293 2.74 -7.06 -0.56
N GLY A 294 1.61 -6.46 -0.19
CA GLY A 294 1.56 -5.29 0.70
C GLY A 294 2.41 -4.15 0.13
N GLN A 295 2.22 -3.90 -1.16
CA GLN A 295 3.16 -3.19 -1.99
C GLN A 295 3.00 -1.68 -1.95
N SER A 296 4.10 -0.98 -2.12
CA SER A 296 4.13 0.43 -2.48
C SER A 296 5.06 0.65 -3.68
N ILE A 297 4.86 1.76 -4.39
CA ILE A 297 5.73 2.16 -5.51
C ILE A 297 6.34 3.51 -5.18
N PHE A 298 7.65 3.61 -5.37
CA PHE A 298 8.41 4.83 -5.13
C PHE A 298 9.14 5.27 -6.39
N ASN A 299 9.01 6.55 -6.75
CA ASN A 299 9.79 7.16 -7.82
C ASN A 299 11.17 7.53 -7.30
N ASP A 300 12.13 6.64 -7.53
CA ASP A 300 13.49 6.84 -7.09
C ASP A 300 14.26 7.73 -8.11
N PRO A 301 14.95 8.78 -7.66
CA PRO A 301 15.68 9.68 -8.56
C PRO A 301 16.87 9.02 -9.27
N SER A 302 17.37 7.88 -8.76
CA SER A 302 18.50 7.13 -9.34
C SER A 302 18.07 5.88 -10.11
N GLU A 303 16.92 5.29 -9.81
CA GLU A 303 16.44 4.01 -10.34
C GLU A 303 15.10 4.08 -11.10
N GLU A 304 14.65 5.30 -11.44
CA GLU A 304 13.32 5.65 -12.00
C GLU A 304 12.15 5.34 -11.07
N SER A 305 11.80 4.07 -10.93
CA SER A 305 10.70 3.60 -10.08
C SER A 305 11.05 2.23 -9.49
N VAL A 306 10.67 2.03 -8.23
CA VAL A 306 10.84 0.75 -7.53
C VAL A 306 9.54 0.26 -6.92
N LEU A 307 9.31 -1.05 -7.00
CA LEU A 307 8.28 -1.78 -6.28
C LEU A 307 8.86 -2.27 -4.96
N VAL A 308 8.23 -1.88 -3.86
CA VAL A 308 8.61 -2.28 -2.50
C VAL A 308 7.51 -3.17 -1.96
N TYR A 309 7.86 -4.33 -1.42
CA TYR A 309 6.91 -5.34 -0.94
C TYR A 309 7.48 -6.10 0.26
N HIS A 310 6.61 -6.76 1.03
CA HIS A 310 7.04 -7.77 2.00
C HIS A 310 6.89 -9.16 1.39
N TYR A 311 7.69 -10.12 1.86
CA TYR A 311 7.53 -11.53 1.48
C TYR A 311 8.01 -12.47 2.58
N VAL A 312 7.58 -13.73 2.51
CA VAL A 312 8.12 -14.81 3.34
C VAL A 312 9.30 -15.45 2.63
N ASP A 313 10.48 -15.43 3.25
CA ASP A 313 11.61 -16.26 2.83
C ASP A 313 11.45 -17.67 3.43
N THR A 314 11.11 -18.64 2.58
CA THR A 314 10.82 -20.01 3.00
C THR A 314 12.02 -20.75 3.58
N THR A 315 13.24 -20.22 3.43
CA THR A 315 14.45 -20.79 4.03
C THR A 315 14.71 -20.30 5.45
N ILE A 316 13.95 -19.30 5.91
CA ILE A 316 14.16 -18.61 7.19
C ILE A 316 13.00 -18.91 8.14
N GLY A 317 11.76 -18.60 7.72
CA GLY A 317 10.59 -18.80 8.58
C GLY A 317 9.36 -18.07 8.08
N TYR A 318 8.19 -18.53 8.55
CA TYR A 318 6.87 -18.05 8.12
C TYR A 318 6.21 -17.09 9.13
N ALA A 319 6.87 -16.84 10.27
CA ALA A 319 6.37 -15.91 11.28
C ALA A 319 6.34 -14.48 10.73
N ASP A 320 5.41 -13.67 11.22
CA ASP A 320 5.23 -12.29 10.75
C ASP A 320 6.53 -11.45 10.86
N GLY A 321 7.19 -11.49 12.01
CA GLY A 321 8.49 -10.84 12.21
C GLY A 321 9.64 -11.39 11.36
N ALA A 322 9.47 -12.55 10.71
CA ALA A 322 10.45 -13.12 9.78
C ALA A 322 10.27 -12.64 8.34
N LYS A 323 9.16 -11.93 8.03
CA LYS A 323 8.92 -11.34 6.72
C LYS A 323 10.05 -10.39 6.34
N ARG A 324 10.41 -10.42 5.06
CA ARG A 324 11.57 -9.76 4.48
C ARG A 324 11.16 -8.61 3.58
N LEU A 325 12.01 -7.59 3.54
CA LEU A 325 11.88 -6.46 2.62
C LEU A 325 12.32 -6.90 1.23
N GLY A 326 11.41 -6.78 0.26
CA GLY A 326 11.68 -6.90 -1.16
C GLY A 326 11.66 -5.54 -1.83
N ILE A 327 12.67 -5.24 -2.65
CA ILE A 327 12.72 -4.06 -3.50
C ILE A 327 13.15 -4.51 -4.88
N ASN A 328 12.34 -4.22 -5.89
CA ASN A 328 12.67 -4.44 -7.29
C ASN A 328 12.52 -3.14 -8.08
N LYS A 329 13.31 -2.98 -9.15
CA LYS A 329 13.01 -1.97 -10.15
C LYS A 329 11.72 -2.35 -10.85
N ILE A 330 10.90 -1.37 -11.20
CA ILE A 330 9.67 -1.60 -11.96
C ILE A 330 9.72 -0.76 -13.23
N ASN A 331 9.47 -1.40 -14.37
CA ASN A 331 9.60 -0.78 -15.70
C ASN A 331 8.26 -0.85 -16.44
N PHE A 332 7.86 0.25 -17.09
CA PHE A 332 6.59 0.40 -17.83
C PHE A 332 6.77 0.51 -19.35
N SER A 333 7.96 0.26 -19.87
CA SER A 333 8.36 0.47 -21.28
C SER A 333 7.53 -0.30 -22.32
N ILE A 334 6.90 -1.41 -21.91
CA ILE A 334 5.99 -2.20 -22.76
C ILE A 334 4.51 -1.84 -22.55
N GLY A 335 4.24 -0.74 -21.82
CA GLY A 335 2.89 -0.28 -21.46
C GLY A 335 2.30 -0.95 -20.23
N TRP A 336 2.95 -1.96 -19.67
CA TRP A 336 2.57 -2.64 -18.43
C TRP A 336 3.79 -2.77 -17.52
N PRO A 337 3.62 -2.76 -16.19
CA PRO A 337 4.72 -2.94 -15.25
C PRO A 337 5.36 -4.33 -15.40
N VAL A 338 6.68 -4.34 -15.38
CA VAL A 338 7.54 -5.54 -15.37
C VAL A 338 8.55 -5.40 -14.25
N VAL A 339 8.78 -6.50 -13.52
CA VAL A 339 9.61 -6.60 -12.31
C VAL A 339 10.75 -7.60 -12.51
#